data_AF-A0A7S1L6T3-F1
#
_entry.id   AF-A0A7S1L6T3-F1
#
_cell.length_a   1.000
_cell.length_b   1.000
_cell.length_c   1.000
_cell.angle_alpha   90.00
_cell.angle_beta   90.00
_cell.angle_gamma   90.00
#
_symmetry.space_group_name_H-M   'P 1'
#
loop_
_entity.id
_entity.type
_entity.pdbx_description
1 polymer ?
#
loop_
_entity_poly.entity_id
_entity_poly.type
_entity_poly.pdbx_seq_one_letter_code
_entity_poly.pdbx_strand_id
1 'polypeptide(L)'
;LIGDGREALARAARSKALCEARGWGGFIYAGGHAYFRASPAPVLEDAMVPLRGSCLCVRRRSEFAAEPAAEGGIRVAVLASQDEFDETLYAEPEVEVSSAGNGRRYATHALLRCLAAAEGVSLVALLVLDWRSDEERSFTSLPLPREGPELLRVQLHGGPALWAWRGSCEQLFVAAAGELEVDVAITTIPRYDTLCLLHGGVLASRYCVMGHDYQVPYGPWGTREAVPEKHAMACRLLDRTTALCTSRHLAEYLQRWSEGRMDARVCYCADYGYFEGPEPALCAEGDMVTLVSPCPAKGLSIFQRLALSLPRARFLAVSTLWTRTIHEAQLAQLPNVEVVRGTPDVDAVYARTAVLVVPSVWCEAF
;
A
#
# COMPACT_ATOMS: atom_id res chain seq x y z
N LEU A 1 -20.56 -9.06 4.11
CA LEU A 1 -19.15 -9.35 3.76
C LEU A 1 -18.62 -10.69 4.35
N ILE A 2 -19.49 -11.60 4.81
CA ILE A 2 -19.12 -12.97 5.24
C ILE A 2 -19.45 -13.94 4.08
N GLY A 3 -18.75 -13.80 2.96
CA GLY A 3 -18.91 -14.64 1.76
C GLY A 3 -17.62 -14.61 0.94
N ASP A 4 -17.36 -15.67 0.17
CA ASP A 4 -16.23 -15.75 -0.76
C ASP A 4 -16.27 -14.53 -1.70
N GLY A 5 -15.19 -13.75 -1.78
CA GLY A 5 -15.10 -12.59 -2.67
C GLY A 5 -15.45 -12.93 -4.13
N ARG A 6 -15.29 -14.20 -4.53
CA ARG A 6 -15.75 -14.73 -5.82
C ARG A 6 -17.26 -14.71 -5.98
N GLU A 7 -18.03 -14.94 -4.92
CA GLU A 7 -19.49 -14.88 -4.98
C GLU A 7 -19.97 -13.43 -5.13
N ALA A 8 -19.34 -12.50 -4.42
CA ALA A 8 -19.58 -11.08 -4.57
C ALA A 8 -19.28 -10.60 -6.00
N LEU A 9 -18.17 -11.06 -6.59
CA LEU A 9 -17.80 -10.80 -7.98
C LEU A 9 -18.80 -11.40 -8.96
N ALA A 10 -19.14 -12.67 -8.81
CA ALA A 10 -20.08 -13.34 -9.70
C ALA A 10 -21.46 -12.66 -9.65
N ARG A 11 -21.87 -12.15 -8.47
CA ARG A 11 -23.07 -11.31 -8.35
C ARG A 11 -22.90 -9.98 -9.07
N ALA A 12 -21.80 -9.26 -8.88
CA ALA A 12 -21.55 -7.99 -9.57
C ALA A 12 -21.49 -8.15 -11.10
N ALA A 13 -20.78 -9.16 -11.60
CA ALA A 13 -20.68 -9.49 -13.02
C ALA A 13 -22.04 -9.89 -13.61
N ARG A 14 -22.83 -10.74 -12.91
CA ARG A 14 -24.21 -11.04 -13.31
C ARG A 14 -25.10 -9.81 -13.33
N SER A 15 -24.93 -8.90 -12.37
CA SER A 15 -25.68 -7.64 -12.33
C SER A 15 -25.33 -6.72 -13.49
N LYS A 16 -24.04 -6.58 -13.84
CA LYS A 16 -23.60 -5.86 -15.04
C LYS A 16 -24.23 -6.46 -16.30
N ALA A 17 -24.08 -7.76 -16.52
CA ALA A 17 -24.64 -8.47 -17.67
C ALA A 17 -26.18 -8.33 -17.74
N LEU A 18 -26.87 -8.36 -16.60
CA LEU A 18 -28.31 -8.15 -16.53
C LEU A 18 -28.71 -6.71 -16.91
N CYS A 19 -27.98 -5.71 -16.42
CA CYS A 19 -28.19 -4.31 -16.81
C CYS A 19 -27.98 -4.12 -18.32
N GLU A 20 -26.95 -4.72 -18.90
CA GLU A 20 -26.69 -4.67 -20.34
C GLU A 20 -27.80 -5.33 -21.14
N ALA A 21 -28.16 -6.56 -20.79
CA ALA A 21 -29.20 -7.34 -21.47
C ALA A 21 -30.57 -6.65 -21.42
N ARG A 22 -30.85 -5.88 -20.36
CA ARG A 22 -32.13 -5.18 -20.16
C ARG A 22 -32.10 -3.70 -20.51
N GLY A 23 -30.94 -3.16 -20.93
CA GLY A 23 -30.78 -1.74 -21.23
C GLY A 23 -30.99 -0.82 -20.02
N TRP A 24 -30.79 -1.32 -18.79
CA TRP A 24 -30.92 -0.52 -17.57
C TRP A 24 -29.74 0.44 -17.42
N GLY A 25 -29.97 1.62 -16.85
CA GLY A 25 -28.92 2.63 -16.66
C GLY A 25 -27.91 2.29 -15.57
N GLY A 26 -28.24 1.36 -14.66
CA GLY A 26 -27.30 0.87 -13.66
C GLY A 26 -27.92 0.07 -12.51
N PHE A 27 -27.10 -0.22 -11.51
CA PHE A 27 -27.51 -0.82 -10.25
C PHE A 27 -26.71 -0.21 -9.08
N ILE A 28 -27.23 -0.28 -7.87
CA ILE A 28 -26.50 0.06 -6.65
C ILE A 28 -26.01 -1.25 -6.05
N TYR A 29 -24.71 -1.37 -5.79
CA TYR A 29 -24.15 -2.49 -5.04
C TYR A 29 -23.97 -2.10 -3.58
N ALA A 30 -24.73 -2.71 -2.68
CA ALA A 30 -24.67 -2.41 -1.25
C ALA A 30 -24.84 -3.69 -0.43
N GLY A 31 -23.97 -3.90 0.56
CA GLY A 31 -24.07 -5.04 1.47
C GLY A 31 -24.02 -6.43 0.80
N GLY A 32 -23.42 -6.54 -0.39
CA GLY A 32 -23.40 -7.79 -1.18
C GLY A 32 -24.67 -8.07 -2.00
N HIS A 33 -25.55 -7.07 -2.09
CA HIS A 33 -26.77 -7.08 -2.89
C HIS A 33 -26.69 -6.03 -4.00
N ALA A 34 -27.28 -6.36 -5.15
CA ALA A 34 -27.44 -5.41 -6.25
C ALA A 34 -28.89 -4.95 -6.31
N TYR A 35 -29.09 -3.64 -6.31
CA TYR A 35 -30.38 -2.96 -6.39
C TYR A 35 -30.47 -2.27 -7.74
N PHE A 36 -31.26 -2.83 -8.65
CA PHE A 36 -31.33 -2.37 -10.03
C PHE A 36 -32.28 -1.17 -10.17
N ARG A 37 -31.92 -0.24 -11.05
CA ARG A 37 -32.84 0.82 -11.48
C ARG A 37 -32.89 0.91 -13.00
N ALA A 38 -34.09 0.88 -13.55
CA ALA A 38 -34.34 0.97 -14.98
C ALA A 38 -34.17 2.39 -15.56
N SER A 39 -33.91 3.39 -14.72
CA SER A 39 -33.71 4.78 -15.15
C SER A 39 -32.43 4.95 -15.97
N PRO A 40 -32.36 5.95 -16.87
CA PRO A 40 -31.13 6.31 -17.57
C PRO A 40 -29.99 6.70 -16.61
N ALA A 41 -28.73 6.45 -16.99
CA ALA A 41 -27.57 6.74 -16.16
C ALA A 41 -27.51 8.20 -15.65
N PRO A 42 -27.76 9.25 -16.46
CA PRO A 42 -27.74 10.64 -15.97
C PRO A 42 -28.77 10.91 -14.87
N VAL A 43 -29.96 10.29 -14.98
CA VAL A 43 -31.01 10.42 -13.96
C VAL A 43 -30.63 9.70 -12.66
N LEU A 44 -29.86 8.61 -12.75
CA LEU A 44 -29.34 7.91 -11.59
C LEU A 44 -28.21 8.68 -10.91
N GLU A 45 -27.34 9.32 -11.69
CA GLU A 45 -26.26 10.18 -11.21
C GLU A 45 -26.82 11.39 -10.45
N ASP A 46 -27.80 12.10 -11.04
CA ASP A 46 -28.40 13.31 -10.45
C ASP A 46 -29.25 13.04 -9.19
N ALA A 47 -29.89 11.87 -9.10
CA ALA A 47 -30.83 11.56 -8.02
C ALA A 47 -30.16 10.94 -6.77
N MET A 48 -28.83 10.78 -6.76
CA MET A 48 -28.20 9.92 -5.79
C MET A 48 -27.70 10.63 -4.52
N VAL A 49 -28.06 10.04 -3.38
CA VAL A 49 -27.41 10.31 -2.09
C VAL A 49 -26.63 9.03 -1.72
N PRO A 50 -25.29 9.04 -1.76
CA PRO A 50 -24.51 7.85 -1.43
C PRO A 50 -24.77 7.43 0.02
N LEU A 51 -25.26 6.20 0.19
CA LEU A 51 -25.35 5.56 1.50
C LEU A 51 -24.02 4.87 1.80
N ARG A 52 -23.62 4.85 3.07
CA ARG A 52 -22.38 4.20 3.51
C ARG A 52 -22.36 2.73 3.08
N GLY A 53 -21.27 2.30 2.44
CA GLY A 53 -21.11 0.93 1.94
C GLY A 53 -21.97 0.60 0.70
N SER A 54 -22.35 1.61 -0.08
CA SER A 54 -23.05 1.44 -1.36
C SER A 54 -22.27 2.08 -2.52
N CYS A 55 -22.27 1.43 -3.67
CA CYS A 55 -21.64 1.91 -4.89
C CYS A 55 -22.68 2.00 -6.01
N LEU A 56 -22.82 3.17 -6.63
CA LEU A 56 -23.55 3.27 -7.90
C LEU A 56 -22.73 2.63 -9.01
N CYS A 57 -23.34 1.73 -9.74
CA CYS A 57 -22.77 1.05 -10.87
C CYS A 57 -23.55 1.51 -12.10
N VAL A 58 -23.19 2.67 -12.64
CA VAL A 58 -23.75 3.14 -13.91
C VAL A 58 -23.21 2.29 -15.06
N ARG A 59 -24.03 2.15 -16.11
CA ARG A 59 -23.61 1.48 -17.35
C ARG A 59 -22.54 2.31 -18.05
N ARG A 60 -21.28 2.12 -17.68
CA ARG A 60 -20.12 2.54 -18.48
C ARG A 60 -19.56 1.29 -19.18
N ARG A 61 -19.25 1.41 -20.47
CA ARG A 61 -18.45 0.37 -21.15
C ARG A 61 -17.14 0.29 -20.38
N SER A 62 -16.69 -0.92 -20.04
CA SER A 62 -15.42 -1.15 -19.37
C SER A 62 -14.31 -0.38 -20.09
N GLU A 63 -13.82 0.69 -19.46
CA GLU A 63 -12.67 1.46 -19.93
C GLU A 63 -11.35 0.76 -19.56
N PHE A 64 -11.40 -0.45 -18.98
CA PHE A 64 -10.24 -1.37 -18.86
C PHE A 64 -9.78 -1.91 -20.23
N ALA A 65 -10.09 -1.22 -21.33
CA ALA A 65 -9.48 -1.46 -22.63
C ALA A 65 -8.00 -1.09 -22.54
N ALA A 66 -7.23 -1.92 -21.85
CA ALA A 66 -5.78 -1.93 -21.95
C ALA A 66 -5.44 -2.13 -23.41
N GLU A 67 -4.38 -1.47 -23.86
CA GLU A 67 -3.76 -1.86 -25.12
C GLU A 67 -3.49 -3.37 -25.04
N PRO A 68 -3.86 -4.14 -26.08
CA PRO A 68 -3.56 -5.56 -26.08
C PRO A 68 -2.06 -5.71 -25.83
N ALA A 69 -1.71 -6.54 -24.85
CA ALA A 69 -0.31 -6.85 -24.59
C ALA A 69 0.32 -7.29 -25.92
N ALA A 70 1.57 -6.90 -26.17
CA ALA A 70 2.33 -7.44 -27.28
C ALA A 70 2.18 -8.99 -27.26
N GLU A 71 1.97 -9.60 -28.43
CA GLU A 71 1.75 -11.05 -28.54
C GLU A 71 2.81 -11.82 -27.72
N GLY A 72 2.37 -12.54 -26.69
CA GLY A 72 3.23 -13.34 -25.81
C GLY A 72 3.80 -12.63 -24.57
N GLY A 73 3.44 -11.38 -24.28
CA GLY A 73 3.87 -10.67 -23.06
C GLY A 73 3.08 -11.06 -21.80
N ILE A 74 3.69 -10.91 -20.62
CA ILE A 74 3.09 -11.12 -19.29
C ILE A 74 2.21 -9.92 -18.95
N ARG A 75 0.93 -10.17 -18.69
CA ARG A 75 -0.05 -9.18 -18.26
C ARG A 75 -0.06 -9.07 -16.74
N VAL A 76 0.09 -7.86 -16.23
CA VAL A 76 0.20 -7.59 -14.79
C VAL A 76 -0.88 -6.60 -14.36
N ALA A 77 -1.55 -6.89 -13.24
CA ALA A 77 -2.34 -5.91 -12.50
C ALA A 77 -1.68 -5.64 -11.15
N VAL A 78 -1.62 -4.38 -10.75
CA VAL A 78 -1.11 -3.97 -9.43
C VAL A 78 -2.24 -3.34 -8.64
N LEU A 79 -2.39 -3.79 -7.39
CA LEU A 79 -3.27 -3.21 -6.39
C LEU A 79 -2.41 -2.56 -5.31
N ALA A 80 -2.67 -1.29 -5.06
CA ALA A 80 -1.94 -0.49 -4.09
C ALA A 80 -2.91 0.33 -3.23
N SER A 81 -2.45 0.81 -2.07
CA SER A 81 -3.25 1.71 -1.25
C SER A 81 -3.02 3.17 -1.64
N GLN A 82 -4.00 4.05 -1.39
CA GLN A 82 -3.85 5.48 -1.66
C GLN A 82 -2.65 6.12 -0.95
N ASP A 83 -2.30 5.65 0.27
CA ASP A 83 -1.16 6.14 1.05
C ASP A 83 0.18 6.06 0.30
N GLU A 84 0.27 5.15 -0.67
CA GLU A 84 1.45 4.95 -1.52
C GLU A 84 1.57 6.02 -2.61
N PHE A 85 0.49 6.75 -2.94
CA PHE A 85 0.48 7.76 -4.00
C PHE A 85 0.20 9.18 -3.53
N ASP A 86 -0.09 9.38 -2.25
CA ASP A 86 -0.46 10.68 -1.67
C ASP A 86 0.39 11.85 -2.25
N GLU A 87 1.72 11.82 -2.18
CA GLU A 87 2.59 12.92 -2.69
C GLU A 87 2.47 13.21 -4.20
N THR A 88 2.01 12.25 -4.99
CA THR A 88 1.94 12.35 -6.46
C THR A 88 0.53 12.58 -6.98
N LEU A 89 -0.46 12.30 -6.14
CA LEU A 89 -1.86 12.69 -6.32
C LEU A 89 -2.09 14.15 -5.89
N TYR A 90 -1.24 14.68 -5.01
CA TYR A 90 -1.34 16.05 -4.52
C TYR A 90 -0.36 16.96 -5.26
N ALA A 91 -0.90 17.88 -6.05
CA ALA A 91 -0.11 18.94 -6.70
C ALA A 91 0.23 20.10 -5.75
N GLU A 92 -0.39 20.17 -4.57
CA GLU A 92 -0.19 21.27 -3.62
C GLU A 92 0.86 20.91 -2.55
N PRO A 93 1.97 21.66 -2.47
CA PRO A 93 3.10 21.35 -1.58
C PRO A 93 2.81 21.54 -0.08
N GLU A 94 1.61 22.01 0.30
CA GLU A 94 1.25 22.36 1.68
C GLU A 94 0.47 21.25 2.42
N VAL A 95 0.11 20.16 1.74
CA VAL A 95 -0.59 19.04 2.39
C VAL A 95 0.42 18.18 3.14
N GLU A 96 0.33 18.12 4.47
CA GLU A 96 1.10 17.16 5.28
C GLU A 96 0.68 15.73 4.90
N VAL A 97 1.43 15.13 3.98
CA VAL A 97 1.26 13.73 3.62
C VAL A 97 1.70 12.86 4.78
N SER A 98 0.92 11.83 5.09
CA SER A 98 1.29 10.81 6.06
C SER A 98 2.63 10.18 5.66
N SER A 99 3.70 10.44 6.42
CA SER A 99 5.01 9.80 6.25
C SER A 99 5.11 8.43 6.97
N ALA A 100 3.98 7.82 7.34
CA ALA A 100 3.95 6.56 8.09
C ALA A 100 4.26 5.40 7.15
N GLY A 101 5.53 4.99 7.11
CA GLY A 101 5.97 3.82 6.33
C GLY A 101 6.43 4.14 4.91
N ASN A 102 7.16 5.25 4.72
CA ASN A 102 7.71 5.70 3.44
C ASN A 102 8.40 4.61 2.60
N GLY A 103 9.01 3.60 3.23
CA GLY A 103 9.62 2.48 2.50
C GLY A 103 8.66 1.74 1.55
N ARG A 104 7.37 1.63 1.90
CA ARG A 104 6.36 0.96 1.05
C ARG A 104 6.00 1.78 -0.18
N ARG A 105 5.78 3.09 -0.02
CA ARG A 105 5.53 4.03 -1.12
C ARG A 105 6.61 3.92 -2.19
N TYR A 106 7.86 3.99 -1.74
CA TYR A 106 9.02 3.95 -2.61
C TYR A 106 9.19 2.60 -3.31
N ALA A 107 8.97 1.51 -2.60
CA ALA A 107 8.97 0.17 -3.20
C ALA A 107 7.82 0.01 -4.23
N THR A 108 6.63 0.55 -3.96
CA THR A 108 5.51 0.55 -4.92
C THR A 108 5.85 1.32 -6.19
N HIS A 109 6.41 2.53 -6.07
CA HIS A 109 6.81 3.33 -7.23
C HIS A 109 7.93 2.66 -8.03
N ALA A 110 8.93 2.10 -7.36
CA ALA A 110 10.00 1.35 -7.99
C ALA A 110 9.47 0.12 -8.74
N LEU A 111 8.58 -0.66 -8.12
CA LEU A 111 7.89 -1.79 -8.76
C LEU A 111 7.17 -1.34 -10.05
N LEU A 112 6.35 -0.30 -9.96
CA LEU A 112 5.57 0.18 -11.10
C LEU A 112 6.45 0.70 -12.24
N ARG A 113 7.54 1.42 -11.90
CA ARG A 113 8.51 1.89 -12.89
C ARG A 113 9.21 0.72 -13.58
N CYS A 114 9.64 -0.29 -12.82
CA CYS A 114 10.26 -1.49 -13.37
C CYS A 114 9.28 -2.27 -14.26
N LEU A 115 8.02 -2.41 -13.85
CA LEU A 115 6.99 -3.07 -14.67
C LEU A 115 6.70 -2.29 -15.95
N ALA A 116 6.64 -0.97 -15.90
CA ALA A 116 6.41 -0.12 -17.06
C ALA A 116 7.57 -0.11 -18.06
N ALA A 117 8.79 -0.37 -17.59
CA ALA A 117 10.00 -0.42 -18.42
C ALA A 117 10.40 -1.84 -18.86
N ALA A 118 9.80 -2.89 -18.28
CA ALA A 118 10.20 -4.27 -18.54
C ALA A 118 9.72 -4.77 -19.91
N GLU A 119 10.66 -5.27 -20.71
CA GLU A 119 10.35 -5.88 -22.01
C GLU A 119 9.50 -7.15 -21.82
N GLY A 120 8.45 -7.29 -22.63
CA GLY A 120 7.53 -8.43 -22.54
C GLY A 120 6.62 -8.39 -21.31
N VAL A 121 6.53 -7.27 -20.59
CA VAL A 121 5.57 -7.08 -19.50
C VAL A 121 4.62 -5.93 -19.86
N SER A 122 3.32 -6.14 -19.60
CA SER A 122 2.29 -5.12 -19.79
C SER A 122 1.57 -4.88 -18.47
N LEU A 123 1.69 -3.67 -17.94
CA LEU A 123 0.87 -3.22 -16.81
C LEU A 123 -0.53 -2.89 -17.33
N VAL A 124 -1.45 -3.83 -17.19
CA VAL A 124 -2.83 -3.75 -17.70
C VAL A 124 -3.70 -2.86 -16.83
N ALA A 125 -3.48 -2.89 -15.51
CA ALA A 125 -4.25 -2.11 -14.56
C ALA A 125 -3.43 -1.74 -13.33
N LEU A 126 -3.62 -0.51 -12.87
CA LEU A 126 -3.27 -0.06 -11.53
C LEU A 126 -4.55 0.28 -10.78
N LEU A 127 -4.82 -0.44 -9.69
CA LEU A 127 -5.95 -0.21 -8.80
C LEU A 127 -5.43 0.45 -7.52
N VAL A 128 -6.03 1.58 -7.14
CA VAL A 128 -5.66 2.36 -5.95
C VAL A 128 -6.82 2.33 -4.96
N LEU A 129 -6.69 1.48 -3.95
CA LEU A 129 -7.68 1.35 -2.89
C LEU A 129 -7.63 2.56 -1.97
N ASP A 130 -8.73 3.32 -1.96
CA ASP A 130 -8.99 4.36 -0.99
C ASP A 130 -9.78 3.76 0.19
N TRP A 131 -9.08 3.60 1.32
CA TRP A 131 -9.66 3.09 2.55
C TRP A 131 -9.90 4.17 3.61
N ARG A 132 -9.42 5.41 3.40
CA ARG A 132 -9.41 6.49 4.41
C ARG A 132 -10.51 7.51 4.22
N SER A 133 -11.01 7.67 2.99
CA SER A 133 -12.02 8.70 2.68
C SER A 133 -13.41 8.44 3.27
N ASP A 134 -13.58 7.32 3.99
CA ASP A 134 -14.78 6.94 4.73
C ASP A 134 -14.81 7.40 6.20
N GLU A 135 -13.70 7.94 6.74
CA GLU A 135 -13.68 8.53 8.08
C GLU A 135 -14.09 10.01 8.00
N GLU A 136 -15.02 10.46 8.87
CA GLU A 136 -15.40 11.90 9.05
C GLU A 136 -14.20 12.83 9.36
N ARG A 137 -13.00 12.26 9.43
CA ARG A 137 -11.70 12.91 9.55
C ARG A 137 -10.80 12.43 8.40
N SER A 138 -11.19 12.67 7.14
CA SER A 138 -10.30 12.32 6.04
C SER A 138 -9.02 13.15 6.19
N PHE A 139 -7.95 12.48 6.65
CA PHE A 139 -6.59 13.00 6.55
C PHE A 139 -6.06 12.89 5.11
N THR A 140 -6.89 12.39 4.19
CA THR A 140 -6.68 12.43 2.74
C THR A 140 -7.36 13.67 2.17
N SER A 141 -6.67 14.37 1.27
CA SER A 141 -7.14 15.63 0.66
C SER A 141 -8.05 15.44 -0.55
N LEU A 142 -8.24 14.21 -1.03
CA LEU A 142 -9.23 13.90 -2.08
C LEU A 142 -10.41 13.13 -1.50
N PRO A 143 -11.66 13.62 -1.64
CA PRO A 143 -12.83 12.87 -1.19
C PRO A 143 -12.99 11.56 -1.99
N LEU A 144 -13.67 10.59 -1.39
CA LEU A 144 -14.02 9.35 -2.10
C LEU A 144 -14.86 9.70 -3.35
N PRO A 145 -14.57 9.10 -4.51
CA PRO A 145 -15.42 9.23 -5.69
C PRO A 145 -16.88 8.89 -5.39
N ARG A 146 -17.83 9.70 -5.84
CA ARG A 146 -19.26 9.51 -5.54
C ARG A 146 -19.99 8.63 -6.56
N GLU A 147 -19.52 8.62 -7.81
CA GLU A 147 -20.20 8.00 -8.96
C GLU A 147 -19.67 6.60 -9.30
N GLY A 148 -18.76 6.05 -8.50
CA GLY A 148 -18.03 4.83 -8.81
C GLY A 148 -16.52 5.07 -8.82
N PRO A 149 -15.71 4.09 -9.23
CA PRO A 149 -14.26 4.26 -9.31
C PRO A 149 -13.91 5.38 -10.30
N GLU A 150 -12.94 6.20 -9.96
CA GLU A 150 -12.45 7.27 -10.84
C GLU A 150 -11.18 6.84 -11.56
N LEU A 151 -11.05 7.26 -12.82
CA LEU A 151 -9.81 7.09 -13.58
C LEU A 151 -8.97 8.36 -13.40
N LEU A 152 -7.76 8.20 -12.88
CA LEU A 152 -6.83 9.30 -12.63
C LEU A 152 -5.44 8.98 -13.19
N ARG A 153 -4.60 10.02 -13.31
CA ARG A 153 -3.21 9.88 -13.73
C ARG A 153 -2.29 10.07 -12.53
N VAL A 154 -1.53 9.04 -12.16
CA VAL A 154 -0.51 9.10 -11.11
C VAL A 154 0.86 9.36 -11.71
N GLN A 155 1.65 10.25 -11.10
CA GLN A 155 3.02 10.50 -11.51
C GLN A 155 3.97 9.62 -10.68
N LEU A 156 4.72 8.71 -11.29
CA LEU A 156 5.74 7.96 -10.53
C LEU A 156 6.96 8.83 -10.23
N HIS A 157 7.56 8.64 -9.06
CA HIS A 157 8.82 9.28 -8.73
C HIS A 157 9.93 8.77 -9.68
N GLY A 158 10.57 9.69 -10.42
CA GLY A 158 11.62 9.33 -11.39
C GLY A 158 11.16 8.38 -12.49
N GLY A 159 9.87 8.37 -12.83
CA GLY A 159 9.27 7.45 -13.80
C GLY A 159 8.17 8.07 -14.67
N PRO A 160 7.53 7.28 -15.54
CA PRO A 160 6.41 7.75 -16.35
C PRO A 160 5.18 8.01 -15.48
N ALA A 161 4.25 8.79 -16.01
CA ALA A 161 2.90 8.87 -15.44
C ALA A 161 2.06 7.68 -15.90
N LEU A 162 1.28 7.09 -15.00
CA LEU A 162 0.42 5.94 -15.25
C LEU A 162 -1.05 6.27 -15.05
N TRP A 163 -1.92 5.57 -15.76
CA TRP A 163 -3.35 5.57 -15.47
C TRP A 163 -3.68 4.62 -14.34
N ALA A 164 -4.52 5.06 -13.40
CA ALA A 164 -4.94 4.27 -12.26
C ALA A 164 -6.43 4.45 -11.98
N TRP A 165 -7.08 3.36 -11.58
CA TRP A 165 -8.45 3.37 -11.07
C TRP A 165 -8.41 3.54 -9.56
N ARG A 166 -9.01 4.61 -9.03
CA ARG A 166 -9.11 4.87 -7.60
C ARG A 166 -10.55 4.70 -7.11
N GLY A 167 -10.72 4.15 -5.92
CA GLY A 167 -12.02 4.05 -5.28
C GLY A 167 -12.01 3.18 -4.04
N SER A 168 -13.19 3.02 -3.43
CA SER A 168 -13.41 2.08 -2.34
C SER A 168 -13.25 0.64 -2.81
N CYS A 169 -13.19 -0.29 -1.85
CA CYS A 169 -13.13 -1.71 -2.15
C CYS A 169 -14.29 -2.13 -3.07
N GLU A 170 -15.52 -1.76 -2.75
CA GLU A 170 -16.72 -2.04 -3.54
C GLU A 170 -16.67 -1.42 -4.95
N GLN A 171 -16.21 -0.17 -5.05
CA GLN A 171 -16.08 0.54 -6.32
C GLN A 171 -15.11 -0.18 -7.26
N LEU A 172 -13.93 -0.54 -6.74
CA LEU A 172 -12.91 -1.25 -7.50
C LEU A 172 -13.31 -2.69 -7.83
N PHE A 173 -14.02 -3.35 -6.91
CA PHE A 173 -14.63 -4.66 -7.16
C PHE A 173 -15.57 -4.61 -8.36
N VAL A 174 -16.46 -3.62 -8.40
CA VAL A 174 -17.36 -3.41 -9.53
C VAL A 174 -16.58 -3.08 -10.79
N ALA A 175 -15.56 -2.22 -10.70
CA ALA A 175 -14.70 -1.88 -11.83
C ALA A 175 -14.15 -3.15 -12.50
N ALA A 176 -13.49 -3.99 -11.72
CA ALA A 176 -12.78 -5.17 -12.21
C ALA A 176 -13.69 -6.38 -12.51
N ALA A 177 -14.96 -6.37 -12.05
CA ALA A 177 -15.84 -7.53 -12.06
C ALA A 177 -16.03 -8.15 -13.44
N GLY A 178 -15.47 -9.36 -13.61
CA GLY A 178 -15.61 -10.20 -14.79
C GLY A 178 -14.80 -9.75 -16.01
N GLU A 179 -13.95 -8.74 -15.85
CA GLU A 179 -13.32 -8.04 -16.98
C GLU A 179 -11.79 -7.97 -16.86
N LEU A 180 -11.25 -8.00 -15.63
CA LEU A 180 -9.81 -7.92 -15.41
C LEU A 180 -9.16 -9.31 -15.27
N GLU A 181 -8.75 -9.86 -16.41
CA GLU A 181 -7.97 -11.10 -16.52
C GLU A 181 -6.51 -10.79 -16.87
N VAL A 182 -5.57 -11.29 -16.05
CA VAL A 182 -4.13 -11.06 -16.17
C VAL A 182 -3.33 -12.33 -15.84
N ASP A 183 -2.04 -12.34 -16.14
CA ASP A 183 -1.16 -13.47 -15.77
C ASP A 183 -0.76 -13.37 -14.29
N VAL A 184 -0.45 -12.16 -13.83
CA VAL A 184 0.02 -11.89 -12.47
C VAL A 184 -0.76 -10.73 -11.86
N ALA A 185 -1.30 -10.93 -10.66
CA ALA A 185 -1.88 -9.86 -9.85
C ALA A 185 -1.02 -9.65 -8.59
N ILE A 186 -0.61 -8.41 -8.34
CA ILE A 186 0.27 -8.05 -7.22
C ILE A 186 -0.45 -7.08 -6.31
N THR A 187 -0.47 -7.33 -5.00
CA THR A 187 -0.84 -6.31 -4.00
C THR A 187 0.40 -5.85 -3.24
N THR A 188 0.51 -4.55 -2.98
CA THR A 188 1.65 -3.97 -2.24
C THR A 188 1.52 -4.14 -0.72
N ILE A 189 0.34 -4.58 -0.26
CA ILE A 189 0.03 -4.77 1.16
C ILE A 189 -0.87 -6.00 1.40
N PRO A 190 -0.57 -6.84 2.43
CA PRO A 190 -1.35 -8.04 2.76
C PRO A 190 -2.54 -7.79 3.70
N ARG A 191 -3.27 -6.67 3.54
CA ARG A 191 -4.48 -6.39 4.33
C ARG A 191 -5.68 -7.18 3.83
N TYR A 192 -6.67 -7.42 4.70
CA TYR A 192 -7.87 -8.17 4.35
C TYR A 192 -8.60 -7.61 3.12
N ASP A 193 -8.86 -6.30 3.07
CA ASP A 193 -9.62 -5.69 1.97
C ASP A 193 -8.84 -5.73 0.65
N THR A 194 -7.53 -5.50 0.68
CA THR A 194 -6.68 -5.62 -0.52
C THR A 194 -6.58 -7.06 -0.99
N LEU A 195 -6.48 -8.04 -0.09
CA LEU A 195 -6.50 -9.46 -0.46
C LEU A 195 -7.84 -9.87 -1.06
N CYS A 196 -8.94 -9.38 -0.50
CA CYS A 196 -10.27 -9.63 -1.04
C CYS A 196 -10.40 -9.06 -2.45
N LEU A 197 -9.99 -7.81 -2.66
CA LEU A 197 -10.02 -7.18 -3.97
C LEU A 197 -9.06 -7.85 -4.96
N LEU A 198 -7.87 -8.27 -4.52
CA LEU A 198 -6.91 -8.99 -5.36
C LEU A 198 -7.48 -10.33 -5.85
N HIS A 199 -7.94 -11.19 -4.93
CA HIS A 199 -8.42 -12.54 -5.27
C HIS A 199 -9.85 -12.58 -5.80
N GLY A 200 -10.64 -11.60 -5.40
CA GLY A 200 -12.04 -11.50 -5.74
C GLY A 200 -12.26 -10.64 -6.99
N GLY A 201 -11.55 -9.53 -7.14
CA GLY A 201 -11.68 -8.57 -8.24
C GLY A 201 -10.86 -8.89 -9.48
N VAL A 202 -9.73 -9.59 -9.33
CA VAL A 202 -8.79 -9.87 -10.42
C VAL A 202 -8.71 -11.37 -10.71
N LEU A 203 -8.94 -11.76 -11.95
CA LEU A 203 -8.70 -13.12 -12.41
C LEU A 203 -7.24 -13.25 -12.83
N ALA A 204 -6.43 -13.97 -12.05
CA ALA A 204 -5.01 -14.12 -12.33
C ALA A 204 -4.52 -15.57 -12.22
N SER A 205 -3.54 -15.92 -13.04
CA SER A 205 -2.84 -17.21 -12.95
C SER A 205 -1.94 -17.29 -11.72
N ARG A 206 -1.39 -16.14 -11.27
CA ARG A 206 -0.55 -16.01 -10.08
C ARG A 206 -0.95 -14.78 -9.28
N TYR A 207 -0.95 -14.94 -7.96
CA TYR A 207 -1.20 -13.88 -7.00
C TYR A 207 0.04 -13.66 -6.17
N CYS A 208 0.48 -12.41 -6.05
CA CYS A 208 1.64 -12.01 -5.29
C CYS A 208 1.29 -10.91 -4.28
N VAL A 209 2.00 -10.88 -3.16
CA VAL A 209 1.94 -9.77 -2.21
C VAL A 209 3.33 -9.33 -1.81
N MET A 210 3.56 -8.02 -1.69
CA MET A 210 4.80 -7.51 -1.13
C MET A 210 4.78 -7.66 0.40
N GLY A 211 5.75 -8.39 0.93
CA GLY A 211 5.98 -8.58 2.35
C GLY A 211 7.00 -7.55 2.85
N HIS A 212 6.53 -6.44 3.40
CA HIS A 212 7.38 -5.37 3.94
C HIS A 212 7.50 -5.38 5.45
N ASP A 213 6.51 -5.94 6.14
CA ASP A 213 6.39 -5.94 7.58
C ASP A 213 5.52 -7.12 8.04
N TYR A 214 5.14 -7.11 9.31
CA TYR A 214 4.31 -8.14 9.92
C TYR A 214 2.79 -7.86 9.79
N GLN A 215 2.33 -7.06 8.82
CA GLN A 215 0.90 -6.83 8.54
C GLN A 215 0.19 -8.05 7.91
N VAL A 216 0.52 -9.25 8.38
CA VAL A 216 -0.04 -10.54 7.98
C VAL A 216 -0.78 -11.18 9.16
N PRO A 217 -1.74 -12.10 8.94
CA PRO A 217 -2.49 -12.75 10.01
C PRO A 217 -1.73 -13.86 10.76
N TYR A 218 -0.41 -13.96 10.56
CA TYR A 218 0.41 -15.04 11.10
C TYR A 218 1.33 -14.57 12.22
N GLY A 219 1.49 -15.43 13.24
CA GLY A 219 2.53 -15.31 14.26
C GLY A 219 2.34 -14.18 15.28
N PRO A 220 3.31 -14.01 16.19
CA PRO A 220 3.20 -13.14 17.37
C PRO A 220 3.25 -11.65 17.05
N TRP A 221 3.84 -11.26 15.91
CA TRP A 221 3.88 -9.87 15.44
C TRP A 221 2.86 -9.61 14.34
N GLY A 222 2.07 -10.63 13.98
CA GLY A 222 1.03 -10.55 12.97
C GLY A 222 -0.13 -9.65 13.38
N THR A 223 -0.84 -9.12 12.39
CA THR A 223 -2.09 -8.38 12.58
C THR A 223 -3.26 -9.35 12.63
N ARG A 224 -3.99 -9.38 13.75
CA ARG A 224 -5.25 -10.15 13.85
C ARG A 224 -6.43 -9.27 13.47
N GLU A 225 -7.26 -9.76 12.56
CA GLU A 225 -8.57 -9.20 12.30
C GLU A 225 -9.46 -9.38 13.54
N ALA A 226 -10.23 -8.34 13.88
CA ALA A 226 -11.12 -8.38 15.04
C ALA A 226 -12.27 -9.40 14.86
N VAL A 227 -12.65 -9.67 13.62
CA VAL A 227 -13.72 -10.61 13.26
C VAL A 227 -13.08 -11.96 12.87
N PRO A 228 -13.37 -13.07 13.58
CA PRO A 228 -12.75 -14.37 13.33
C PRO A 228 -12.90 -14.87 11.88
N GLU A 229 -14.05 -14.62 11.26
CA GLU A 229 -14.32 -15.03 9.87
C GLU A 229 -13.45 -14.26 8.88
N LYS A 230 -13.23 -12.96 9.11
CA LYS A 230 -12.30 -12.14 8.31
C LYS A 230 -10.87 -12.65 8.47
N HIS A 231 -10.46 -12.96 9.71
CA HIS A 231 -9.13 -13.50 9.98
C HIS A 231 -8.90 -14.81 9.23
N ALA A 232 -9.82 -15.77 9.36
CA ALA A 232 -9.73 -17.06 8.67
C ALA A 232 -9.74 -16.90 7.15
N MET A 233 -10.49 -15.94 6.62
CA MET A 233 -10.48 -15.63 5.19
C MET A 233 -9.16 -15.02 4.74
N ALA A 234 -8.60 -14.05 5.47
CA ALA A 234 -7.28 -13.48 5.17
C ALA A 234 -6.21 -14.57 5.05
N CYS A 235 -6.17 -15.51 6.01
CA CYS A 235 -5.27 -16.67 5.96
C CYS A 235 -5.48 -17.50 4.67
N ARG A 236 -6.73 -17.85 4.34
CA ARG A 236 -7.02 -18.65 3.12
C ARG A 236 -6.61 -17.95 1.83
N LEU A 237 -6.75 -16.63 1.76
CA LEU A 237 -6.32 -15.85 0.59
C LEU A 237 -4.79 -15.83 0.48
N LEU A 238 -4.09 -15.68 1.60
CA LEU A 238 -2.62 -15.70 1.64
C LEU A 238 -2.02 -17.08 1.35
N ASP A 239 -2.68 -18.17 1.75
CA ASP A 239 -2.28 -19.54 1.39
C ASP A 239 -2.24 -19.76 -0.14
N ARG A 240 -2.92 -18.90 -0.92
CA ARG A 240 -2.96 -18.92 -2.38
C ARG A 240 -2.12 -17.81 -3.03
N THR A 241 -1.30 -17.13 -2.24
CA THR A 241 -0.53 -15.95 -2.64
C THR A 241 0.95 -16.17 -2.36
N THR A 242 1.81 -15.85 -3.31
CA THR A 242 3.26 -15.80 -3.06
C THR A 242 3.62 -14.48 -2.38
N ALA A 243 4.20 -14.53 -1.17
CA ALA A 243 4.78 -13.36 -0.52
C ALA A 243 6.20 -13.09 -1.04
N LEU A 244 6.42 -11.87 -1.53
CA LEU A 244 7.71 -11.33 -1.92
C LEU A 244 8.27 -10.55 -0.73
N CYS A 245 9.05 -11.22 0.12
CA CYS A 245 9.49 -10.74 1.42
C CYS A 245 10.78 -9.93 1.32
N THR A 246 10.78 -8.75 1.94
CA THR A 246 11.93 -7.84 1.97
C THR A 246 13.19 -8.42 2.60
N SER A 247 13.11 -9.53 3.33
CA SER A 247 14.28 -10.16 3.93
C SER A 247 14.09 -11.68 4.06
N ARG A 248 15.21 -12.36 4.29
CA ARG A 248 15.21 -13.77 4.70
C ARG A 248 14.49 -13.98 6.03
N HIS A 249 14.67 -13.06 6.97
CA HIS A 249 14.00 -13.13 8.27
C HIS A 249 12.47 -13.16 8.11
N LEU A 250 11.92 -12.25 7.31
CA LEU A 250 10.47 -12.18 7.08
C LEU A 250 9.96 -13.40 6.31
N ALA A 251 10.70 -13.88 5.30
CA ALA A 251 10.33 -15.09 4.58
C ALA A 251 10.27 -16.32 5.52
N GLU A 252 11.29 -16.50 6.36
CA GLU A 252 11.33 -17.57 7.37
C GLU A 252 10.21 -17.41 8.42
N TYR A 253 9.91 -16.17 8.84
CA TYR A 253 8.79 -15.87 9.73
C TYR A 253 7.47 -16.33 9.11
N LEU A 254 7.16 -15.93 7.88
CA LEU A 254 5.91 -16.30 7.20
C LEU A 254 5.83 -17.81 6.97
N GLN A 255 6.92 -18.44 6.52
CA GLN A 255 6.97 -19.89 6.34
C GLN A 255 6.67 -20.63 7.64
N ARG A 256 7.27 -20.19 8.76
CA ARG A 256 7.08 -20.78 10.08
C ARG A 256 5.65 -20.61 10.58
N TRP A 257 5.14 -19.39 10.57
CA TRP A 257 3.87 -19.05 11.23
C TRP A 257 2.62 -19.29 10.36
N SER A 258 2.79 -19.46 9.05
CA SER A 258 1.76 -20.03 8.18
C SER A 258 1.74 -21.56 8.18
N GLU A 259 2.64 -22.21 8.94
CA GLU A 259 2.83 -23.67 8.94
C GLU A 259 3.13 -24.20 7.52
N GLY A 260 3.84 -23.40 6.74
CA GLY A 260 4.21 -23.69 5.35
C GLY A 260 3.07 -23.64 4.33
N ARG A 261 1.90 -23.13 4.71
CA ARG A 261 0.78 -22.93 3.76
C ARG A 261 1.01 -21.77 2.80
N MET A 262 1.77 -20.75 3.22
CA MET A 262 2.08 -19.60 2.39
C MET A 262 3.43 -19.79 1.69
N ASP A 263 3.48 -19.56 0.37
CA ASP A 263 4.75 -19.51 -0.38
C ASP A 263 5.43 -18.16 -0.12
N ALA A 264 6.45 -18.15 0.73
CA ALA A 264 7.21 -16.94 1.07
C ALA A 264 8.61 -16.98 0.44
N ARG A 265 8.93 -15.98 -0.39
CA ARG A 265 10.19 -15.88 -1.12
C ARG A 265 10.92 -14.60 -0.78
N VAL A 266 12.24 -14.68 -0.67
CA VAL A 266 13.07 -13.49 -0.47
C VAL A 266 13.08 -12.66 -1.75
N CYS A 267 12.66 -11.41 -1.62
CA CYS A 267 12.71 -10.37 -2.63
C CYS A 267 13.05 -9.08 -1.89
N TYR A 268 14.35 -8.77 -1.79
CA TYR A 268 14.83 -7.60 -1.07
C TYR A 268 14.16 -6.33 -1.61
N CYS A 269 13.73 -5.44 -0.72
CA CYS A 269 13.20 -4.15 -1.16
C CYS A 269 14.29 -3.38 -1.89
N ALA A 270 13.90 -2.80 -3.01
CA ALA A 270 14.60 -1.68 -3.62
C ALA A 270 13.72 -0.45 -3.43
N ASP A 271 14.29 0.62 -2.89
CA ASP A 271 13.69 1.93 -3.01
C ASP A 271 14.07 2.56 -4.37
N TYR A 272 13.51 3.74 -4.64
CA TYR A 272 13.96 4.55 -5.76
C TYR A 272 15.38 5.04 -5.45
N GLY A 273 16.35 4.67 -6.29
CA GLY A 273 17.76 5.03 -6.09
C GLY A 273 18.65 3.89 -5.62
N TYR A 274 18.12 2.82 -4.98
CA TYR A 274 18.97 1.70 -4.53
C TYR A 274 19.86 1.11 -5.64
N PHE A 275 19.33 1.05 -6.87
CA PHE A 275 20.06 0.59 -8.05
C PHE A 275 20.39 1.71 -9.04
N GLU A 276 20.05 2.95 -8.73
CA GLU A 276 20.16 4.09 -9.64
C GLU A 276 20.99 5.19 -8.98
N GLY A 277 22.25 5.33 -9.42
CA GLY A 277 23.16 6.35 -8.94
C GLY A 277 24.47 5.76 -8.44
N PRO A 278 25.47 6.61 -8.18
CA PRO A 278 26.68 6.17 -7.48
C PRO A 278 26.29 5.71 -6.06
N GLU A 279 27.01 4.72 -5.53
CA GLU A 279 26.88 4.37 -4.11
C GLU A 279 27.02 5.65 -3.28
N PRO A 280 26.15 5.87 -2.26
CA PRO A 280 26.24 7.04 -1.40
C PRO A 280 27.67 7.15 -0.86
N ALA A 281 28.30 8.30 -1.05
CA ALA A 281 29.65 8.50 -0.54
C ALA A 281 29.62 8.36 0.98
N LEU A 282 30.45 7.45 1.51
CA LEU A 282 30.65 7.35 2.95
C LEU A 282 31.14 8.70 3.45
N CYS A 283 30.37 9.34 4.34
CA CYS A 283 30.77 10.62 4.90
C CYS A 283 32.00 10.42 5.81
N ALA A 284 33.14 10.97 5.42
CA ALA A 284 34.35 10.94 6.23
C ALA A 284 34.38 12.05 7.30
N GLU A 285 33.49 13.04 7.20
CA GLU A 285 33.51 14.25 8.03
C GLU A 285 32.46 14.24 9.16
N GLY A 286 31.50 13.31 9.12
CA GLY A 286 30.49 13.16 10.15
C GLY A 286 31.14 12.85 11.51
N ASP A 287 30.63 13.46 12.58
CA ASP A 287 31.13 13.30 13.95
C ASP A 287 30.05 12.82 14.95
N MET A 288 28.84 12.54 14.48
CA MET A 288 27.69 12.16 15.31
C MET A 288 27.41 10.65 15.33
N VAL A 289 26.99 10.15 16.48
CA VAL A 289 26.30 8.86 16.61
C VAL A 289 24.80 9.10 16.42
N THR A 290 24.24 8.56 15.33
CA THR A 290 22.89 8.92 14.86
C THR A 290 21.89 7.80 15.09
N LEU A 291 20.71 8.15 15.62
CA LEU A 291 19.51 7.31 15.63
C LEU A 291 18.37 8.00 14.89
N VAL A 292 17.79 7.30 13.92
CA VAL A 292 16.59 7.74 13.20
C VAL A 292 15.34 7.20 13.89
N SER A 293 14.31 8.03 13.98
CA SER A 293 13.00 7.68 14.55
C SER A 293 13.05 7.23 16.02
N PRO A 294 13.71 7.96 16.94
CA PRO A 294 13.82 7.56 18.33
C PRO A 294 12.44 7.34 18.98
N CYS A 295 12.20 6.11 19.40
CA CYS A 295 11.03 5.69 20.15
C CYS A 295 11.34 4.40 20.94
N PRO A 296 10.50 3.98 21.91
CA PRO A 296 10.75 2.77 22.68
C PRO A 296 11.05 1.53 21.82
N ALA A 297 10.26 1.30 20.75
CA ALA A 297 10.45 0.15 19.86
C ALA A 297 11.75 0.20 19.05
N LYS A 298 12.19 1.41 18.65
CA LYS A 298 13.45 1.67 17.93
C LYS A 298 14.68 1.77 18.87
N GLY A 299 14.54 1.39 20.14
CA GLY A 299 15.66 1.31 21.08
C GLY A 299 16.05 2.63 21.74
N LEU A 300 15.10 3.55 21.94
CA LEU A 300 15.34 4.85 22.60
C LEU A 300 16.12 4.72 23.92
N SER A 301 15.81 3.74 24.76
CA SER A 301 16.49 3.54 26.04
C SER A 301 17.97 3.15 25.88
N ILE A 302 18.29 2.36 24.84
CA ILE A 302 19.67 1.98 24.51
C ILE A 302 20.44 3.22 24.05
N PHE A 303 19.85 4.03 23.17
CA PHE A 303 20.45 5.28 22.69
C PHE A 303 20.72 6.28 23.83
N GLN A 304 19.74 6.49 24.71
CA GLN A 304 19.91 7.35 25.90
C GLN A 304 21.05 6.84 26.80
N ARG A 305 21.14 5.51 27.00
CA ARG A 305 22.20 4.93 27.81
C ARG A 305 23.58 5.09 27.16
N LEU A 306 23.67 4.97 25.84
CA LEU A 306 24.91 5.25 25.10
C LEU A 306 25.34 6.70 25.27
N ALA A 307 24.42 7.66 25.09
CA ALA A 307 24.71 9.09 25.25
C ALA A 307 25.24 9.43 26.65
N LEU A 308 24.61 8.88 27.70
CA LEU A 308 25.06 9.04 29.09
C LEU A 308 26.43 8.37 29.37
N SER A 309 26.70 7.24 28.73
CA SER A 309 27.94 6.48 28.95
C SER A 309 29.13 7.04 28.16
N LEU A 310 28.86 7.81 27.10
CA LEU A 310 29.85 8.40 26.19
C LEU A 310 29.69 9.92 26.13
N PRO A 311 29.92 10.66 27.24
CA PRO A 311 29.62 12.10 27.32
C PRO A 311 30.47 12.97 26.39
N ARG A 312 31.58 12.43 25.86
CA ARG A 312 32.44 13.13 24.88
C ARG A 312 32.02 12.89 23.43
N ALA A 313 31.24 11.86 23.16
CA ALA A 313 30.69 11.63 21.83
C ALA A 313 29.46 12.51 21.64
N ARG A 314 29.28 13.01 20.42
CA ARG A 314 28.08 13.77 20.05
C ARG A 314 27.06 12.83 19.42
N PHE A 315 25.80 13.06 19.73
CA PHE A 315 24.69 12.21 19.32
C PHE A 315 23.67 13.03 18.53
N LEU A 316 23.10 12.42 17.49
CA LEU A 316 22.05 13.00 16.67
C LEU A 316 20.81 12.12 16.74
N ALA A 317 19.69 12.71 17.16
CA ALA A 317 18.39 12.07 17.22
C ALA A 317 17.48 12.68 16.16
N VAL A 318 17.15 11.91 15.12
CA VAL A 318 16.33 12.39 13.99
C VAL A 318 14.87 12.02 14.22
N SER A 319 14.09 13.00 14.67
CA SER A 319 12.67 12.87 14.97
C SER A 319 11.84 12.67 13.69
N THR A 320 10.98 11.67 13.71
CA THR A 320 10.03 11.35 12.62
C THR A 320 8.66 11.07 13.24
N LEU A 321 7.67 10.59 12.47
CA LEU A 321 6.34 10.24 13.02
C LEU A 321 6.34 9.23 14.16
N TRP A 322 7.37 8.38 14.27
CA TRP A 322 7.48 7.42 15.37
C TRP A 322 7.96 8.08 16.67
N THR A 323 8.53 9.28 16.58
CA THR A 323 9.04 10.06 17.71
C THR A 323 7.94 10.96 18.23
N ARG A 324 7.57 10.78 19.50
CA ARG A 324 6.59 11.63 20.18
C ARG A 324 7.31 12.78 20.87
N THR A 325 6.60 13.88 21.10
CA THR A 325 7.11 15.06 21.83
C THR A 325 7.72 14.73 23.19
N ILE A 326 7.18 13.73 23.90
CA ILE A 326 7.77 13.26 25.16
C ILE A 326 9.15 12.62 24.98
N HIS A 327 9.40 11.92 23.86
CA HIS A 327 10.71 11.35 23.56
C HIS A 327 11.72 12.46 23.24
N GLU A 328 11.30 13.47 22.46
CA GLU A 328 12.13 14.64 22.15
C GLU A 328 12.52 15.39 23.43
N ALA A 329 11.55 15.65 24.30
CA ALA A 329 11.79 16.32 25.58
C ALA A 329 12.77 15.56 26.48
N GLN A 330 12.71 14.22 26.49
CA GLN A 330 13.67 13.38 27.22
C GLN A 330 15.07 13.46 26.63
N LEU A 331 15.20 13.42 25.31
CA LEU A 331 16.49 13.50 24.61
C LEU A 331 17.12 14.88 24.76
N ALA A 332 16.33 15.95 24.75
CA ALA A 332 16.80 17.32 24.95
C ALA A 332 17.41 17.58 26.34
N GLN A 333 17.17 16.70 27.32
CA GLN A 333 17.84 16.79 28.64
C GLN A 333 19.29 16.29 28.61
N LEU A 334 19.72 15.61 27.55
CA LEU A 334 21.06 15.04 27.44
C LEU A 334 21.98 16.07 26.75
N PRO A 335 23.05 16.55 27.42
CA PRO A 335 23.83 17.70 26.96
C PRO A 335 24.65 17.42 25.67
N ASN A 336 24.82 16.15 25.32
CA ASN A 336 25.55 15.71 24.13
C ASN A 336 24.63 15.15 23.03
N VAL A 337 23.30 15.33 23.15
CA VAL A 337 22.32 14.90 22.15
C VAL A 337 21.69 16.11 21.49
N GLU A 338 21.77 16.16 20.17
CA GLU A 338 21.02 17.09 19.33
C GLU A 338 19.78 16.39 18.77
N VAL A 339 18.61 17.01 18.90
CA VAL A 339 17.35 16.50 18.33
C VAL A 339 16.98 17.36 17.12
N VAL A 340 16.82 16.73 15.96
CA VAL A 340 16.43 17.42 14.71
C VAL A 340 15.18 16.78 14.11
N ARG A 341 14.39 17.55 13.35
CA ARG A 341 13.29 16.99 12.55
C ARG A 341 13.88 16.23 11.36
N GLY A 342 13.26 15.09 11.01
CA GLY A 342 13.55 14.36 9.78
C GLY A 342 13.31 15.22 8.54
N THR A 343 14.13 15.02 7.53
CA THR A 343 14.13 15.74 6.26
C THR A 343 13.97 14.74 5.11
N PRO A 344 13.32 15.13 3.98
CA PRO A 344 13.33 14.33 2.76
C PRO A 344 14.74 14.09 2.20
N ASP A 345 15.67 15.01 2.44
CA ASP A 345 17.08 14.87 2.11
C ASP A 345 17.81 14.07 3.21
N VAL A 346 17.76 12.75 3.10
CA VAL A 346 18.41 11.85 4.08
C VAL A 346 19.94 11.97 4.03
N ASP A 347 20.51 12.37 2.89
CA ASP A 347 21.96 12.52 2.74
C ASP A 347 22.48 13.66 3.60
N ALA A 348 21.70 14.73 3.81
CA ALA A 348 22.03 15.78 4.78
C ALA A 348 22.14 15.26 6.24
N VAL A 349 21.41 14.21 6.60
CA VAL A 349 21.55 13.53 7.89
C VAL A 349 22.81 12.66 7.91
N TYR A 350 23.05 11.89 6.86
CA TYR A 350 24.21 11.00 6.77
C TYR A 350 25.53 11.76 6.65
N ALA A 351 25.54 12.95 6.05
CA ALA A 351 26.68 13.86 6.02
C ALA A 351 27.15 14.32 7.42
N ARG A 352 26.31 14.15 8.45
CA ARG A 352 26.64 14.47 9.84
C ARG A 352 26.98 13.23 10.67
N THR A 353 26.75 12.04 10.11
CA THR A 353 26.74 10.77 10.82
C THR A 353 28.08 10.07 10.69
N ALA A 354 28.79 9.90 11.81
CA ALA A 354 29.96 9.03 11.90
C ALA A 354 29.55 7.57 12.06
N VAL A 355 28.53 7.33 12.89
CA VAL A 355 28.02 5.99 13.22
C VAL A 355 26.51 6.03 13.23
N LEU A 356 25.88 5.27 12.35
CA LEU A 356 24.43 5.02 12.40
C LEU A 356 24.16 3.84 13.32
N VAL A 357 23.35 4.04 14.36
CA VAL A 357 22.91 2.95 15.25
C VAL A 357 21.48 2.54 14.94
N VAL A 358 21.23 1.23 14.89
CA VAL A 358 19.89 0.64 14.71
C VAL A 358 19.58 -0.30 15.89
N PRO A 359 19.39 0.24 17.11
CA PRO A 359 19.30 -0.57 18.34
C PRO A 359 17.87 -1.06 18.61
N SER A 360 17.10 -1.40 17.58
CA SER A 360 15.70 -1.76 17.71
C SER A 360 15.52 -2.94 18.67
N VAL A 361 14.58 -2.78 19.61
CA VAL A 361 14.12 -3.87 20.51
C VAL A 361 12.91 -4.58 19.92
N TRP A 362 12.34 -4.01 18.86
CA TRP A 362 11.38 -4.64 17.98
C TRP A 362 12.12 -5.42 16.87
N CYS A 363 11.53 -6.53 16.42
CA CYS A 363 12.09 -7.30 15.33
C CYS A 363 11.91 -6.57 14.00
N GLU A 364 12.97 -6.00 13.43
CA GLU A 364 12.89 -5.33 12.13
C GLU A 364 12.69 -6.35 11.01
N ALA A 365 11.79 -6.03 10.07
CA ALA A 365 11.48 -6.93 8.95
C ALA A 365 12.56 -6.91 7.85
N PHE A 366 13.39 -5.87 7.81
CA PHE A 366 14.58 -5.68 6.96
C PHE A 366 15.62 -4.97 7.81
#